data_AF-A0A4Y2GHC8-F1
#
_entry.id   AF-A0A4Y2GHC8-F1
#
_cell.length_a   1.000
_cell.length_b   1.000
_cell.length_c   1.000
_cell.angle_alpha   90.00
_cell.angle_beta   90.00
_cell.angle_gamma   90.00
#
_symmetry.space_group_name_H-M   'P 1'
#
loop_
_entity.id
_entity.type
_entity.pdbx_description
1 polymer ?
#
loop_
_entity_poly.entity_id
_entity_poly.type
_entity_poly.pdbx_seq_one_letter_code
_entity_poly.pdbx_strand_id
1 'polypeptide(L)'
;MLKDNNFLFWLEFFYTIIPHVDLIYDQIQSHSENSSFLQSAIIMFSKAISTIREKIKPPQTSTPEIKRRMYFTPQHTPELYSRDLTIMAKESFHTICFLASERFKFTRHLSEAKLKDSDQFENFSLNFPLKELEETAFSYPMLNKAKLRTEVSVLHGR
;
A
#
# COMPACT_ATOMS: atom_id res chain seq x y z
N MET A 1 15.48 -2.61 29.43
CA MET A 1 14.61 -2.46 28.25
C MET A 1 15.34 -1.89 27.03
N LEU A 2 16.11 -0.79 27.12
CA LEU A 2 16.79 -0.19 25.94
C LEU A 2 17.91 -1.02 25.27
N LYS A 3 18.40 -2.10 25.89
CA LYS A 3 19.45 -2.99 25.33
C LYS A 3 18.92 -4.36 24.86
N ASP A 4 17.60 -4.51 24.80
CA ASP A 4 17.01 -5.74 24.28
C ASP A 4 17.12 -5.73 22.75
N ASN A 5 17.82 -6.73 22.20
CA ASN A 5 18.03 -6.88 20.76
C ASN A 5 16.70 -6.99 19.99
N ASN A 6 15.65 -7.52 20.63
CA ASN A 6 14.32 -7.59 20.01
C ASN A 6 13.68 -6.22 19.90
N PHE A 7 13.77 -5.44 20.97
CA PHE A 7 13.25 -4.07 20.97
C PHE A 7 13.99 -3.21 19.94
N LEU A 8 15.31 -3.31 19.87
CA LEU A 8 16.11 -2.58 18.88
C LEU A 8 15.79 -3.01 17.44
N PHE A 9 15.56 -4.30 17.20
CA PHE A 9 15.15 -4.81 15.89
C PHE A 9 13.79 -4.24 15.45
N TRP A 10 12.77 -4.29 16.33
CA TRP A 10 11.47 -3.72 16.01
C TRP A 10 11.51 -2.21 15.88
N LEU A 11 12.34 -1.54 16.69
CA LEU A 11 12.55 -0.10 16.58
C LEU A 11 13.13 0.28 15.22
N GLU A 12 14.20 -0.40 14.77
CA GLU A 12 14.79 -0.20 13.43
C GLU A 12 13.79 -0.50 12.31
N PHE A 13 12.99 -1.55 12.47
CA PHE A 13 11.90 -1.88 11.56
C PHE A 13 10.89 -0.73 11.43
N PHE A 14 10.38 -0.19 12.54
CA PHE A 14 9.40 0.90 12.49
C PHE A 14 10.01 2.21 11.99
N TYR A 15 11.23 2.55 12.39
CA TYR A 15 11.95 3.72 11.86
C TYR A 15 12.12 3.66 10.35
N THR A 16 12.29 2.46 9.79
CA THR A 16 12.43 2.30 8.34
C THR A 16 11.09 2.45 7.61
N ILE A 17 9.99 2.02 8.22
CA ILE A 17 8.68 1.99 7.56
C ILE A 17 7.92 3.31 7.70
N ILE A 18 7.95 3.95 8.87
CA ILE A 18 7.15 5.14 9.18
C ILE A 18 7.29 6.24 8.12
N PRO A 19 8.50 6.62 7.64
CA PRO A 19 8.64 7.65 6.62
C PRO A 19 7.91 7.32 5.30
N HIS A 20 7.82 6.04 4.95
CA HIS A 20 7.09 5.62 3.74
C HIS A 20 5.58 5.67 3.95
N VAL A 21 5.11 5.42 5.18
CA VAL A 21 3.69 5.53 5.55
C VAL A 21 3.27 6.99 5.59
N ASP A 22 4.10 7.88 6.13
CA ASP A 22 3.85 9.32 6.15
C ASP A 22 3.83 9.88 4.73
N LEU A 23 4.79 9.48 3.88
CA LEU A 23 4.85 9.91 2.49
C LEU A 23 3.58 9.53 1.70
N ILE A 24 3.12 8.27 1.82
CA ILE A 24 1.90 7.86 1.12
C ILE A 24 0.66 8.53 1.72
N TYR A 25 0.64 8.80 3.03
CA TYR A 25 -0.45 9.56 3.65
C TYR A 25 -0.56 10.96 3.05
N ASP A 26 0.56 11.69 2.97
CA ASP A 26 0.61 13.04 2.39
C ASP A 26 0.21 13.04 0.90
N GLN A 27 0.68 12.07 0.14
CA GLN A 27 0.34 11.90 -1.28
C GLN A 27 -1.15 11.65 -1.48
N ILE A 28 -1.76 10.83 -0.63
CA ILE A 28 -3.18 10.50 -0.73
C ILE A 28 -4.06 11.66 -0.26
N GLN A 29 -3.66 12.37 0.79
CA GLN A 29 -4.40 13.52 1.31
C GLN A 29 -4.42 14.69 0.33
N SER A 30 -3.31 14.95 -0.36
CA SER A 30 -3.20 16.07 -1.31
C SER A 30 -3.87 15.84 -2.65
N HIS A 31 -4.04 14.59 -3.08
CA HIS A 31 -4.53 14.23 -4.43
C HIS A 31 -5.67 13.20 -4.41
N SER A 32 -6.55 13.26 -3.41
CA SER A 32 -7.65 12.29 -3.22
C SER A 32 -8.65 12.18 -4.37
N GLU A 33 -8.67 13.17 -5.27
CA GLU A 33 -9.57 13.24 -6.43
C GLU A 33 -9.02 12.46 -7.64
N ASN A 34 -7.70 12.26 -7.72
CA ASN A 34 -7.03 11.70 -8.90
C ASN A 34 -6.77 10.20 -8.74
N SER A 35 -7.66 9.38 -9.30
CA SER A 35 -7.58 7.92 -9.22
C SER A 35 -6.31 7.32 -9.81
N SER A 36 -5.84 7.85 -10.93
CA SER A 36 -4.60 7.39 -11.58
C SER A 36 -3.38 7.65 -10.69
N PHE A 37 -3.34 8.82 -10.04
CA PHE A 37 -2.28 9.20 -9.11
C PHE A 37 -2.29 8.33 -7.85
N LEU A 38 -3.45 8.12 -7.22
CA LEU A 38 -3.59 7.26 -6.04
C LEU A 38 -3.09 5.85 -6.33
N GLN A 39 -3.48 5.27 -7.47
CA GLN A 39 -3.03 3.93 -7.87
C GLN A 39 -1.51 3.88 -8.06
N SER A 40 -0.92 4.91 -8.69
CA SER A 40 0.53 5.02 -8.88
C SER A 40 1.27 5.14 -7.54
N ALA A 41 0.79 5.97 -6.62
CA ALA A 41 1.35 6.15 -5.28
C ALA A 41 1.37 4.83 -4.49
N ILE A 42 0.29 4.05 -4.54
CA ILE A 42 0.21 2.73 -3.88
C ILE A 42 1.18 1.72 -4.49
N ILE A 43 1.34 1.72 -5.82
CA ILE A 43 2.31 0.86 -6.50
C ILE A 43 3.73 1.24 -6.08
N MET A 44 4.04 2.53 -6.05
CA MET A 44 5.36 3.03 -5.62
C MET A 44 5.65 2.67 -4.16
N PHE A 45 4.69 2.86 -3.26
CA PHE A 45 4.80 2.44 -1.86
C PHE A 45 5.04 0.94 -1.74
N SER A 46 4.25 0.11 -2.43
CA SER A 46 4.39 -1.34 -2.39
C SER A 46 5.77 -1.80 -2.89
N LYS A 47 6.32 -1.13 -3.91
CA LYS A 47 7.67 -1.38 -4.40
C LYS A 47 8.76 -0.97 -3.40
N ALA A 48 8.60 0.19 -2.75
CA ALA A 48 9.53 0.67 -1.73
C ALA A 48 9.58 -0.30 -0.54
N ILE A 49 8.41 -0.71 -0.04
CA ILE A 49 8.28 -1.67 1.06
C ILE A 49 8.85 -3.04 0.68
N SER A 50 8.59 -3.52 -0.55
CA SER A 50 9.18 -4.77 -1.03
C SER A 50 10.72 -4.68 -1.07
N THR A 51 11.27 -3.53 -1.44
CA THR A 51 12.73 -3.32 -1.43
C THR A 51 13.31 -3.34 -0.02
N ILE A 52 12.59 -2.79 0.97
CA ILE A 52 12.97 -2.84 2.39
C ILE A 52 12.92 -4.28 2.90
N ARG A 53 11.87 -5.02 2.55
CA ARG A 53 11.69 -6.43 2.93
C ARG A 53 12.88 -7.30 2.50
N GLU A 54 13.39 -7.09 1.28
CA GLU A 54 14.56 -7.83 0.78
C GLU A 54 15.88 -7.42 1.45
N LYS A 55 15.95 -6.21 2.02
CA LYS A 55 17.15 -5.71 2.71
C LYS A 55 17.23 -6.11 4.19
N ILE A 56 16.16 -6.65 4.76
CA ILE A 56 16.14 -7.05 6.16
C ILE A 56 17.06 -8.24 6.41
N LYS A 57 18.02 -7.98 7.29
CA LYS A 57 18.95 -8.99 7.79
C LYS A 57 18.34 -9.62 9.04
N PRO A 58 18.57 -10.92 9.26
CA PRO A 58 18.21 -11.54 10.54
C PRO A 58 18.92 -10.80 11.68
N PRO A 59 18.27 -10.66 12.86
CA PRO A 59 18.87 -10.00 14.00
C PRO A 59 20.19 -10.71 14.35
N GLN A 60 21.27 -9.92 14.45
CA GLN A 60 22.63 -10.39 14.70
C GLN A 60 22.69 -11.08 16.08
N THR A 61 22.66 -12.40 16.11
CA THR A 61 22.97 -13.21 17.30
C THR A 61 24.48 -13.24 17.48
N SER A 62 25.08 -12.11 17.87
CA SER A 62 26.54 -12.01 17.98
C SER A 62 26.98 -11.16 19.15
N THR A 63 26.71 -11.63 20.38
CA THR A 63 27.65 -11.43 21.49
C THR A 63 27.74 -12.72 22.32
N PRO A 64 28.95 -13.18 22.69
CA PRO A 64 29.15 -14.38 23.52
C PRO A 64 28.56 -14.25 24.94
N GLU A 65 28.14 -13.05 25.36
CA GLU A 65 27.51 -12.79 26.65
C GLU A 65 26.05 -13.27 26.73
N ILE A 66 25.30 -13.24 25.61
CA ILE A 66 23.89 -13.64 25.58
C ILE A 66 23.75 -15.17 25.59
N LYS A 67 24.70 -15.90 25.00
CA LYS A 67 24.74 -17.37 25.03
C LYS A 67 24.77 -17.93 26.45
N ARG A 68 25.33 -17.20 27.43
CA ARG A 68 25.36 -17.62 28.84
C ARG A 68 24.06 -17.40 29.60
N ARG A 69 23.15 -16.53 29.13
CA ARG A 69 21.87 -16.24 29.82
C ARG A 69 20.68 -17.01 29.28
N MET A 70 20.79 -17.61 28.10
CA MET A 70 19.67 -18.23 27.37
C MET A 70 19.57 -19.75 27.58
N TYR A 71 19.95 -20.25 28.76
CA TYR A 71 19.61 -21.61 29.22
C TYR A 71 18.23 -21.60 29.88
N PHE A 72 17.19 -21.22 29.13
CA PHE A 72 15.83 -21.51 29.52
C PHE A 72 15.12 -22.11 28.31
N THR A 73 14.65 -23.34 28.48
CA THR A 73 13.98 -24.26 27.53
C THR A 73 14.86 -24.96 26.46
N PRO A 74 14.84 -26.31 26.40
CA PRO A 74 15.63 -27.10 25.43
C PRO A 74 15.26 -26.95 23.94
N GLN A 75 14.28 -26.10 23.60
CA GLN A 75 13.60 -26.14 22.31
C GLN A 75 13.83 -24.91 21.41
N HIS A 76 14.35 -23.80 21.93
CA HIS A 76 14.61 -22.59 21.12
C HIS A 76 16.09 -22.23 21.13
N THR A 77 16.82 -22.66 20.11
CA THR A 77 18.15 -22.11 19.85
C THR A 77 18.03 -20.64 19.44
N PRO A 78 19.03 -19.78 19.76
CA PRO A 78 19.03 -18.38 19.37
C PRO A 78 18.87 -18.15 17.85
N GLU A 79 19.28 -19.13 17.05
CA GLU A 79 19.15 -19.15 15.58
C GLU A 79 17.70 -19.36 15.14
N LEU A 80 16.97 -20.29 15.78
CA LEU A 80 15.54 -20.50 15.52
C LEU A 80 14.73 -19.24 15.86
N TYR A 81 15.01 -18.62 17.01
CA TYR A 81 14.33 -17.41 17.45
C TYR A 81 14.60 -16.19 16.54
N SER A 82 15.84 -16.01 16.07
CA SER A 82 16.20 -14.98 15.08
C SER A 82 15.50 -15.21 13.73
N ARG A 83 15.32 -16.48 13.34
CA ARG A 83 14.55 -16.85 12.15
C ARG A 83 13.07 -16.50 12.31
N ASP A 84 12.47 -16.79 13.45
CA ASP A 84 11.06 -16.50 13.73
C ASP A 84 10.78 -14.98 13.72
N LEU A 85 11.68 -14.17 14.28
CA LEU A 85 11.61 -12.69 14.19
C LEU A 85 11.67 -12.18 12.75
N THR A 86 12.52 -12.79 11.92
CA THR A 86 12.63 -12.42 10.50
C THR A 86 11.36 -12.81 9.73
N ILE A 87 10.76 -13.96 10.06
CA ILE A 87 9.47 -14.39 9.48
C ILE A 87 8.36 -13.42 9.87
N MET A 88 8.24 -13.09 11.16
CA MET A 88 7.25 -12.13 11.67
C MET A 88 7.40 -10.74 11.03
N ALA A 89 8.63 -10.25 10.85
CA ALA A 89 8.87 -8.98 10.15
C ALA A 89 8.42 -9.05 8.68
N LYS A 90 8.73 -10.15 7.98
CA LYS A 90 8.30 -10.37 6.59
C LYS A 90 6.78 -10.45 6.44
N GLU A 91 6.10 -11.10 7.38
CA GLU A 91 4.63 -11.12 7.45
C GLU A 91 4.07 -9.72 7.70
N SER A 92 4.69 -8.96 8.61
CA SER A 92 4.27 -7.59 8.91
C SER A 92 4.32 -6.68 7.67
N PHE A 93 5.37 -6.78 6.84
CA PHE A 93 5.40 -6.06 5.54
C PHE A 93 4.28 -6.49 4.61
N HIS A 94 4.02 -7.80 4.54
CA HIS A 94 2.95 -8.31 3.69
C HIS A 94 1.60 -7.77 4.14
N THR A 95 1.32 -7.80 5.44
CA THR A 95 0.09 -7.24 6.03
C THR A 95 -0.03 -5.74 5.74
N ILE A 96 1.04 -4.96 5.90
CA ILE A 96 1.02 -3.51 5.61
C ILE A 96 0.70 -3.25 4.14
N CYS A 97 1.37 -3.94 3.21
CA CYS A 97 1.10 -3.81 1.77
C CYS A 97 -0.31 -4.27 1.39
N PHE A 98 -0.78 -5.37 1.98
CA PHE A 98 -2.12 -5.89 1.77
C PHE A 98 -3.18 -4.92 2.26
N LEU A 99 -3.05 -4.40 3.47
CA LEU A 99 -3.99 -3.43 4.05
C LEU A 99 -4.01 -2.12 3.26
N ALA A 100 -2.84 -1.63 2.84
CA ALA A 100 -2.75 -0.45 1.97
C ALA A 100 -3.49 -0.72 0.65
N SER A 101 -3.21 -1.86 0.01
CA SER A 101 -3.84 -2.22 -1.26
C SER A 101 -5.35 -2.38 -1.12
N GLU A 102 -5.85 -3.11 -0.12
CA GLU A 102 -7.28 -3.33 0.13
C GLU A 102 -8.02 -2.03 0.45
N ARG A 103 -7.44 -1.17 1.29
CA ARG A 103 -8.06 0.12 1.67
C ARG A 103 -8.32 1.02 0.46
N PHE A 104 -7.49 0.91 -0.57
CA PHE A 104 -7.60 1.70 -1.79
C PHE A 104 -8.05 0.89 -3.01
N LYS A 105 -8.40 -0.39 -2.83
CA LYS A 105 -8.94 -1.27 -3.89
C LYS A 105 -10.39 -0.92 -4.24
N PHE A 106 -11.12 -0.35 -3.29
CA PHE A 106 -12.53 0.01 -3.48
C PHE A 106 -12.68 1.49 -3.84
N THR A 107 -12.48 1.78 -5.12
CA THR A 107 -12.58 3.12 -5.70
C THR A 107 -13.67 3.15 -6.78
N ARG A 108 -14.82 2.52 -6.51
CA ARG A 108 -16.01 2.55 -7.38
C ARG A 108 -16.64 3.93 -7.52
N HIS A 109 -16.46 4.79 -6.51
CA HIS A 109 -16.83 6.21 -6.59
C HIS A 109 -15.78 7.04 -7.35
N LEU A 110 -14.59 6.48 -7.54
CA LEU A 110 -13.46 7.11 -8.21
C LEU A 110 -13.50 6.90 -9.72
N SER A 111 -14.17 5.85 -10.22
CA SER A 111 -14.51 5.74 -11.65
C SER A 111 -15.45 6.86 -12.09
N GLU A 112 -16.35 7.33 -11.21
CA GLU A 112 -17.12 8.55 -11.47
C GLU A 112 -16.22 9.79 -11.52
N ALA A 113 -15.26 9.92 -10.61
CA ALA A 113 -14.29 11.01 -10.61
C ALA A 113 -13.44 11.00 -11.90
N LYS A 114 -13.03 9.83 -12.39
CA LYS A 114 -12.33 9.68 -13.68
C LYS A 114 -13.14 10.18 -14.88
N LEU A 115 -14.47 10.02 -14.87
CA LEU A 115 -15.33 10.52 -15.96
C LEU A 115 -15.40 12.06 -16.01
N LYS A 116 -15.10 12.72 -14.89
CA LYS A 116 -15.14 14.18 -14.72
C LYS A 116 -13.73 14.81 -14.67
N ASP A 117 -12.68 13.99 -14.72
CA ASP A 117 -11.30 14.43 -14.64
C ASP A 117 -10.93 15.25 -15.87
N SER A 118 -10.55 16.52 -15.63
CA SER A 118 -10.29 17.45 -16.71
C SER A 118 -9.04 17.14 -17.51
N ASP A 119 -8.08 16.51 -16.87
CA ASP A 119 -6.77 16.26 -17.47
C ASP A 119 -6.81 15.09 -18.46
N GLN A 120 -7.90 14.31 -18.47
CA GLN A 120 -8.11 13.19 -19.37
C GLN A 120 -9.09 13.47 -20.52
N PHE A 121 -9.68 14.68 -20.59
CA PHE A 121 -10.62 15.09 -21.66
C PHE A 121 -10.06 14.82 -23.07
N GLU A 122 -8.79 15.16 -23.32
CA GLU A 122 -8.15 14.95 -24.63
C GLU A 122 -8.06 13.46 -25.01
N ASN A 123 -7.76 12.60 -24.04
CA ASN A 123 -7.68 11.15 -24.26
C ASN A 123 -9.08 10.54 -24.44
N PHE A 124 -10.09 11.06 -23.75
CA PHE A 124 -11.46 10.59 -23.85
C PHE A 124 -12.17 11.02 -25.14
N SER A 125 -11.77 12.16 -25.72
CA SER A 125 -12.21 12.54 -27.06
C SER A 125 -11.69 11.57 -28.14
N LEU A 126 -10.51 10.98 -27.95
CA LEU A 126 -9.94 9.99 -28.88
C LEU A 126 -10.48 8.57 -28.62
N ASN A 127 -10.62 8.18 -27.35
CA ASN A 127 -11.12 6.88 -26.92
C ASN A 127 -12.13 7.03 -25.78
N PHE A 128 -13.41 6.85 -26.10
CA PHE A 128 -14.47 7.02 -25.10
C PHE A 128 -14.35 5.98 -23.95
N PRO A 129 -14.38 6.41 -22.68
CA PRO A 129 -14.15 5.55 -21.51
C PRO A 129 -15.37 4.68 -21.18
N LEU A 130 -15.57 3.65 -22.00
CA LEU A 130 -16.68 2.70 -21.82
C LEU A 130 -16.58 1.92 -20.51
N LYS A 131 -15.36 1.56 -20.09
CA LYS A 131 -15.14 0.75 -18.88
C LYS A 131 -15.50 1.52 -17.62
N GLU A 132 -15.05 2.77 -17.52
CA GLU A 132 -15.34 3.67 -16.40
C GLU A 132 -16.83 4.03 -16.34
N LEU A 133 -17.49 4.19 -17.50
CA LEU A 133 -18.93 4.39 -17.59
C LEU A 133 -19.71 3.18 -17.06
N GLU A 134 -19.30 1.96 -17.43
CA GLU A 134 -19.95 0.74 -16.97
C GLU A 134 -19.74 0.49 -15.48
N GLU A 135 -18.52 0.70 -14.98
CA GLU A 135 -18.21 0.62 -13.56
C GLU A 135 -19.00 1.65 -12.75
N THR A 136 -19.19 2.87 -13.26
CA THR A 136 -20.00 3.92 -12.61
C THR A 136 -21.48 3.58 -12.60
N ALA A 137 -22.03 3.10 -13.71
CA ALA A 137 -23.43 2.66 -13.80
C ALA A 137 -23.72 1.44 -12.90
N PHE A 138 -22.75 0.53 -12.77
CA PHE A 138 -22.85 -0.61 -11.84
C PHE A 138 -22.77 -0.16 -10.38
N SER A 139 -21.94 0.84 -10.07
CA SER A 139 -21.75 1.36 -8.71
C SER A 139 -22.92 2.21 -8.23
N TYR A 140 -23.63 2.85 -9.16
CA TYR A 140 -24.79 3.68 -8.87
C TYR A 140 -25.99 3.25 -9.74
N PRO A 141 -26.75 2.22 -9.32
CA PRO A 141 -27.91 1.72 -10.07
C PRO A 141 -29.00 2.79 -10.29
N MET A 142 -29.00 3.85 -9.47
CA MET A 142 -29.89 5.00 -9.61
C MET A 142 -29.55 5.93 -10.79
N LEU A 143 -28.33 5.85 -11.34
CA LEU A 143 -27.93 6.65 -12.49
C LEU A 143 -28.38 5.98 -13.79
N ASN A 144 -29.04 6.76 -14.66
CA ASN A 144 -29.40 6.28 -15.99
C ASN A 144 -28.15 6.23 -16.88
N LYS A 145 -27.68 5.02 -17.21
CA LYS A 145 -26.50 4.77 -18.05
C LYS A 145 -26.55 5.52 -19.38
N ALA A 146 -27.72 5.57 -20.03
CA ALA A 146 -27.88 6.26 -21.31
C ALA A 146 -27.70 7.78 -21.15
N LYS A 147 -28.31 8.37 -20.11
CA LYS A 147 -28.16 9.80 -19.80
C LYS A 147 -26.72 10.13 -19.42
N LEU A 148 -26.09 9.33 -18.56
CA LEU A 148 -24.70 9.51 -18.15
C LEU A 148 -23.75 9.46 -19.36
N ARG A 149 -23.97 8.53 -20.29
CA ARG A 149 -23.20 8.45 -21.54
C ARG A 149 -23.31 9.74 -22.35
N THR A 150 -24.53 10.25 -22.53
CA THR A 150 -24.77 11.49 -23.29
C THR A 150 -24.11 12.69 -22.63
N GLU A 151 -24.25 12.85 -21.31
CA GLU A 151 -23.62 13.96 -20.56
C GLU A 151 -22.09 13.90 -20.66
N VAL A 152 -21.51 12.71 -20.49
CA VAL A 152 -20.06 12.49 -20.68
C VAL A 152 -19.67 12.84 -22.12
N SER A 153 -20.34 12.32 -23.14
CA SER A 153 -20.04 12.67 -24.54
C SER A 153 -20.14 14.19 -24.84
N VAL A 154 -21.03 14.91 -24.17
CA VAL A 154 -21.14 16.38 -24.31
C VAL A 154 -20.00 17.10 -23.60
N LEU A 155 -19.61 16.64 -22.41
CA LEU A 155 -18.50 17.20 -21.65
C LEU A 155 -17.15 17.00 -22.36
N HIS A 156 -16.95 15.86 -23.02
CA HIS A 156 -15.72 15.50 -23.73
C HIS A 156 -15.70 15.94 -25.21
N GLY A 157 -16.80 16.47 -25.74
CA GLY A 157 -16.95 16.88 -27.14
C GLY A 157 -16.88 18.40 -27.40
N ARG A 158 -16.55 19.20 -26.38
CA ARG A 158 -16.28 20.64 -26.49
C ARG A 158 -14.78 20.89 -26.48
#